data_AF-A0AAN5CNP1-F1
#
_entry.id   AF-A0AAN5CNP1-F1
#
_cell.length_a   1.000
_cell.length_b   1.000
_cell.length_c   1.000
_cell.angle_alpha   90.00
_cell.angle_beta   90.00
_cell.angle_gamma   90.00
#
_symmetry.space_group_name_H-M   'P 1'
#
loop_
_entity.id
_entity.type
_entity.pdbx_description
1 polymer ?
#
loop_
_entity_poly.entity_id
_entity_poly.type
_entity_poly.pdbx_seq_one_letter_code
_entity_poly.pdbx_strand_id
1 'polypeptide(L)'
;LFWMVSAGHLLEPSYVLNALHVVLHLVSLFCLTIMWSSDKIYIEIIDYHYWWQIFSILILLVTLSVSLIVFLGAIIERPIIGFWNRKRIIVSYGVYLVFIVISAAVQTWTCIYVLGVPDYYWRYLTSTCSTWLLALFWAAFMLSVHRRYK
;
A
#
# COMPACT_ATOMS: atom_id res chain seq x y z
N LEU A 1 0.26 -35.63 6.90
CA LEU A 1 1.68 -35.80 7.29
C LEU A 1 2.52 -35.10 6.23
N PHE A 2 3.43 -34.22 6.63
CA PHE A 2 4.36 -33.45 5.80
C PHE A 2 3.77 -32.42 4.82
N TRP A 3 3.38 -31.26 5.35
CA TRP A 3 3.51 -30.01 4.61
C TRP A 3 4.94 -29.51 4.84
N MET A 4 5.89 -30.04 4.06
CA MET A 4 7.16 -29.35 3.90
C MET A 4 6.87 -28.12 3.05
N VAL A 5 6.84 -26.95 3.70
CA VAL A 5 6.91 -25.65 3.04
C VAL A 5 8.19 -25.66 2.22
N SER A 6 8.07 -25.89 0.91
CA SER A 6 9.20 -25.73 0.00
C SER A 6 9.46 -24.24 -0.11
N ALA A 7 10.68 -23.81 0.23
CA ALA A 7 11.13 -22.43 0.09
C ALA A 7 10.94 -21.86 -1.34
N GLY A 8 10.70 -22.71 -2.35
CA GLY A 8 10.35 -22.33 -3.71
C GLY A 8 9.01 -21.59 -3.86
N HIS A 9 8.02 -21.79 -2.97
CA HIS A 9 6.74 -21.07 -3.04
C HIS A 9 6.85 -19.60 -2.60
N LEU A 10 7.87 -19.22 -1.82
CA LEU A 10 8.09 -17.83 -1.40
C LEU A 10 8.53 -16.91 -2.55
N LEU A 11 9.05 -17.49 -3.64
CA LEU A 11 9.47 -16.79 -4.85
C LEU A 11 8.35 -16.71 -5.90
N GLU A 12 7.14 -17.23 -5.61
CA GLU A 12 6.03 -17.06 -6.54
C GLU A 12 5.72 -15.57 -6.73
N PRO A 13 5.49 -15.11 -7.98
CA PRO A 13 5.33 -13.69 -8.27
C PRO A 13 4.22 -13.01 -7.44
N SER A 14 3.17 -13.74 -7.07
CA SER A 14 2.08 -13.24 -6.24
C SER A 14 2.50 -12.93 -4.80
N TYR A 15 3.41 -13.71 -4.21
CA TYR A 15 3.91 -13.48 -2.85
C TYR A 15 4.85 -12.28 -2.82
N VAL A 16 5.75 -12.20 -3.79
CA VAL A 16 6.67 -11.08 -3.96
C VAL A 16 5.89 -9.77 -4.13
N LEU A 17 4.84 -9.77 -4.96
CA LEU A 17 3.99 -8.59 -5.15
C LEU A 17 3.26 -8.18 -3.85
N ASN A 18 2.70 -9.12 -3.09
CA ASN A 18 2.03 -8.81 -1.82
C ASN A 18 3.02 -8.31 -0.75
N ALA A 19 4.22 -8.90 -0.67
CA ALA A 19 5.27 -8.42 0.23
C ALA A 19 5.69 -6.98 -0.13
N LEU A 20 5.89 -6.71 -1.42
CA LEU A 20 6.17 -5.36 -1.92
C LEU A 20 5.04 -4.39 -1.60
N HIS A 21 3.76 -4.81 -1.67
CA HIS A 21 2.65 -3.95 -1.26
C HIS A 21 2.73 -3.57 0.21
N VAL A 22 2.99 -4.53 1.10
CA VAL A 22 3.12 -4.25 2.54
C VAL A 22 4.29 -3.28 2.79
N VAL A 23 5.44 -3.53 2.16
CA VAL A 23 6.61 -2.65 2.29
C VAL A 23 6.32 -1.24 1.77
N LEU A 24 5.68 -1.10 0.60
CA LEU A 24 5.34 0.22 0.04
C LEU A 24 4.33 0.99 0.89
N HIS A 25 3.35 0.30 1.49
CA HIS A 25 2.46 0.92 2.47
C HIS A 25 3.23 1.42 3.69
N LEU A 26 4.13 0.61 4.26
CA LEU A 26 4.93 1.00 5.41
C LEU A 26 5.82 2.19 5.10
N VAL A 27 6.50 2.19 3.95
CA VAL A 27 7.32 3.32 3.49
C VAL A 27 6.47 4.58 3.33
N SER A 28 5.32 4.49 2.64
CA SER A 28 4.44 5.64 2.43
C SER A 28 3.88 6.19 3.75
N LEU A 29 3.41 5.33 4.66
CA LEU A 29 2.91 5.71 5.99
C LEU A 29 4.01 6.30 6.86
N PHE A 30 5.20 5.72 6.83
CA PHE A 30 6.35 6.22 7.55
C PHE A 30 6.72 7.63 7.06
N CYS A 31 6.78 7.84 5.75
CA CYS A 31 6.99 9.16 5.19
C CYS A 31 5.86 10.12 5.59
N LEU A 32 4.59 9.74 5.56
CA LEU A 32 3.52 10.68 5.95
C LEU A 32 3.52 11.01 7.45
N THR A 33 3.92 10.08 8.31
CA THR A 33 3.80 10.25 9.77
C THR A 33 5.06 10.76 10.45
N ILE A 34 6.23 10.69 9.79
CA ILE A 34 7.51 11.08 10.40
C ILE A 34 8.12 12.23 9.65
N MET A 35 8.53 13.26 10.40
CA MET A 35 9.29 14.37 9.89
C MET A 35 10.72 14.33 10.42
N TRP A 36 11.66 14.54 9.51
CA TRP A 36 13.06 14.79 9.82
C TRP A 36 13.36 16.25 9.60
N SER A 37 13.58 16.98 10.69
CA SER A 37 14.28 18.26 10.66
C SER A 37 15.71 18.02 11.14
N SER A 38 16.66 18.87 10.72
CA SER A 38 18.11 18.64 10.78
C SER A 38 18.64 17.99 12.07
N ASP A 39 18.05 18.32 13.22
CA ASP A 39 18.45 17.80 14.53
C ASP A 39 17.34 17.04 15.30
N LYS A 40 16.14 16.89 14.71
CA LYS A 40 14.97 16.36 15.43
C LYS A 40 14.09 15.48 14.55
N ILE A 41 13.74 14.32 15.09
CA ILE A 41 12.72 13.43 14.54
C ILE A 41 11.43 13.65 15.33
N TYR A 42 10.34 13.96 14.65
CA TYR A 42 9.03 14.06 15.26
C TYR A 42 8.00 13.26 14.48
N ILE A 43 7.05 12.68 15.23
CA ILE A 43 5.91 11.98 14.67
C ILE A 43 4.81 13.04 14.47
N GLU A 44 4.58 13.42 13.22
CA GLU A 44 3.61 14.42 12.80
C GLU A 44 2.48 13.73 12.01
N ILE A 45 1.46 13.29 12.75
CA ILE A 45 0.29 12.64 12.14
C ILE A 45 -0.68 13.69 11.57
N ILE A 46 -0.77 14.85 12.24
CA ILE A 46 -1.67 15.94 11.89
C ILE A 46 -0.87 17.24 11.89
N ASP A 47 -0.79 17.88 10.73
CA ASP A 47 -0.44 19.29 10.59
C ASP A 47 -1.70 20.05 10.17
N TYR A 48 -2.06 21.11 10.91
CA TYR A 48 -3.22 21.94 10.58
C TYR A 48 -3.11 22.60 9.19
N HIS A 49 -1.90 22.87 8.72
CA HIS A 49 -1.66 23.43 7.38
C HIS A 49 -1.88 22.40 6.27
N TYR A 50 -1.71 21.10 6.58
CA TYR A 50 -1.82 19.99 5.64
C TYR A 50 -2.81 18.93 6.14
N TRP A 51 -3.94 19.36 6.70
CA TRP A 51 -4.90 18.48 7.37
C TRP A 51 -5.43 17.36 6.45
N TRP A 52 -5.45 17.57 5.13
CA TRP A 52 -5.84 16.58 4.13
C TRP A 52 -4.92 15.35 4.09
N GLN A 53 -3.70 15.44 4.64
CA GLN A 53 -2.81 14.29 4.84
C GLN A 53 -3.49 13.14 5.60
N ILE A 54 -4.40 13.46 6.53
CA ILE A 54 -5.07 12.45 7.34
C ILE A 54 -5.89 11.48 6.48
N PHE A 55 -6.43 11.94 5.35
CA PHE A 55 -7.14 11.07 4.41
C PHE A 55 -6.21 10.05 3.77
N SER A 56 -5.03 10.50 3.32
CA SER A 56 -4.02 9.61 2.74
C SER A 56 -3.55 8.58 3.77
N ILE A 57 -3.29 8.99 5.02
CA ILE A 57 -2.91 8.08 6.10
C ILE A 57 -4.01 7.06 6.38
N LEU A 58 -5.26 7.50 6.51
CA LEU A 58 -6.38 6.61 6.80
C LEU A 58 -6.59 5.59 5.68
N ILE A 59 -6.56 6.03 4.42
CA ILE A 59 -6.67 5.16 3.25
C ILE A 59 -5.54 4.12 3.29
N LEU A 60 -4.30 4.55 3.47
CA LEU A 60 -3.14 3.67 3.49
C LEU A 60 -3.18 2.68 4.66
N LEU A 61 -3.67 3.06 5.83
CA LEU A 61 -3.84 2.14 6.97
C LEU A 61 -4.89 1.06 6.68
N VAL A 62 -6.01 1.45 6.08
CA VAL A 62 -7.07 0.49 5.70
C VAL A 62 -6.57 -0.46 4.62
N THR A 63 -5.92 0.06 3.57
CA THR A 63 -5.40 -0.78 2.48
C THR A 63 -4.19 -1.62 2.91
N LEU A 64 -3.38 -1.14 3.88
CA LEU A 64 -2.34 -1.93 4.53
C LEU A 64 -2.95 -3.11 5.28
N SER A 65 -4.01 -2.88 6.07
CA SER A 65 -4.67 -3.94 6.83
C SER A 65 -5.16 -5.06 5.90
N VAL A 66 -5.74 -4.69 4.76
CA VAL A 66 -6.16 -5.65 3.73
C VAL A 66 -4.97 -6.38 3.12
N SER A 67 -3.90 -5.66 2.78
CA SER A 67 -2.67 -6.23 2.22
C SER A 67 -2.03 -7.23 3.20
N LEU A 68 -2.03 -6.92 4.49
CA LEU A 68 -1.55 -7.81 5.55
C LEU A 68 -2.41 -9.07 5.68
N ILE A 69 -3.75 -8.93 5.64
CA ILE A 69 -4.64 -10.10 5.64
C ILE A 69 -4.35 -10.99 4.42
N VAL A 70 -4.25 -10.41 3.23
CA VAL A 70 -3.95 -11.17 2.00
C VAL A 70 -2.57 -11.85 2.10
N PHE A 71 -1.56 -11.14 2.62
CA PHE A 71 -0.21 -11.67 2.81
C PHE A 71 -0.16 -12.82 3.83
N LEU A 72 -0.80 -12.66 4.99
CA LEU A 72 -0.88 -13.71 6.02
C LEU A 72 -1.65 -14.93 5.53
N GLY A 73 -2.74 -14.72 4.78
CA GLY A 73 -3.49 -15.82 4.16
C GLY A 73 -2.63 -16.60 3.16
N ALA A 74 -1.77 -15.90 2.42
CA ALA A 74 -0.81 -16.54 1.54
C ALA A 74 0.21 -17.39 2.32
N ILE A 75 0.77 -16.88 3.42
CA ILE A 75 1.73 -17.62 4.27
C ILE A 75 1.12 -18.91 4.86
N ILE A 76 -0.14 -18.85 5.29
CA ILE A 76 -0.83 -19.98 5.94
C ILE A 76 -1.34 -20.98 4.87
N GLU A 77 -1.09 -20.73 3.58
CA GLU A 77 -1.60 -21.51 2.44
C GLU A 77 -3.13 -21.69 2.47
N ARG A 78 -3.82 -20.81 3.20
CA ARG A 78 -5.28 -20.83 3.35
C ARG A 78 -5.83 -19.56 2.74
N PRO A 79 -6.67 -19.67 1.70
CA PRO A 79 -7.34 -18.49 1.19
C PRO A 79 -8.28 -17.96 2.27
N ILE A 80 -7.90 -16.88 2.97
CA ILE A 80 -8.76 -16.22 3.98
C ILE A 80 -10.07 -15.76 3.34
N ILE A 81 -10.02 -15.47 2.03
CA ILE A 81 -11.17 -15.04 1.22
C ILE A 81 -11.75 -16.23 0.40
N GLY A 82 -11.33 -17.48 0.66
CA GLY A 82 -11.69 -18.66 -0.12
C GLY A 82 -13.18 -18.99 -0.18
N PHE A 83 -13.98 -18.44 0.74
CA PHE A 83 -15.44 -18.57 0.76
C PHE A 83 -16.17 -17.55 -0.11
N TRP A 84 -15.47 -16.54 -0.67
CA TRP A 84 -16.12 -15.49 -1.45
C TRP A 84 -16.16 -15.83 -2.93
N ASN A 85 -17.29 -15.50 -3.57
CA ASN A 85 -17.43 -15.61 -5.02
C ASN A 85 -16.38 -14.74 -5.74
N ARG A 86 -15.72 -15.30 -6.76
CA ARG A 86 -14.68 -14.65 -7.59
C ARG A 86 -15.02 -13.21 -7.99
N LYS A 87 -16.24 -12.98 -8.47
CA LYS A 87 -16.69 -11.63 -8.89
C LYS A 87 -16.61 -10.62 -7.73
N ARG A 88 -16.96 -11.03 -6.51
CA ARG A 88 -16.89 -10.17 -5.31
C ARG A 88 -15.45 -9.84 -4.92
N ILE A 89 -14.53 -10.79 -5.06
CA ILE A 89 -13.09 -10.59 -4.78
C ILE A 89 -12.48 -9.58 -5.76
N ILE A 90 -12.74 -9.71 -7.05
CA ILE A 90 -12.20 -8.78 -8.05
C ILE A 90 -12.77 -7.37 -7.84
N VAL A 91 -14.07 -7.26 -7.54
CA VAL A 91 -14.71 -5.97 -7.26
C VAL A 91 -14.12 -5.32 -6.00
N SER A 92 -13.94 -6.07 -4.91
CA SER A 92 -13.35 -5.52 -3.68
C SER A 92 -11.91 -5.05 -3.92
N TYR A 93 -11.09 -5.82 -4.65
CA TYR A 93 -9.75 -5.39 -5.04
C TYR A 93 -9.74 -4.15 -5.92
N GLY A 94 -10.72 -3.99 -6.80
CA GLY A 94 -10.89 -2.78 -7.61
C GLY A 94 -11.25 -1.55 -6.76
N VAL A 95 -12.10 -1.70 -5.75
CA VAL A 95 -12.42 -0.62 -4.81
C VAL A 95 -11.17 -0.18 -4.04
N TYR A 96 -10.34 -1.12 -3.58
CA TYR A 96 -9.07 -0.78 -2.94
C TYR A 96 -8.11 -0.03 -3.88
N LEU A 97 -8.02 -0.44 -5.15
CA LEU A 97 -7.23 0.27 -6.15
C LEU A 97 -7.69 1.73 -6.29
N VAL A 98 -9.00 1.97 -6.36
CA VAL A 98 -9.55 3.34 -6.43
C VAL A 98 -9.13 4.17 -5.22
N PHE A 99 -9.21 3.61 -4.01
CA PHE A 99 -8.75 4.31 -2.81
C PHE A 99 -7.25 4.63 -2.85
N ILE A 100 -6.41 3.68 -3.25
CA ILE A 100 -4.96 3.91 -3.38
C ILE A 100 -4.68 5.03 -4.40
N VAL A 101 -5.39 5.04 -5.53
CA VAL A 101 -5.25 6.10 -6.55
C VAL A 101 -5.70 7.47 -6.01
N ILE A 102 -6.82 7.53 -5.28
CA ILE A 102 -7.25 8.78 -4.61
C ILE A 102 -6.17 9.26 -3.64
N SER A 103 -5.61 8.36 -2.82
CA SER A 103 -4.51 8.71 -1.91
C SER A 103 -3.29 9.22 -2.67
N ALA A 104 -2.87 8.56 -3.75
CA ALA A 104 -1.74 8.99 -4.59
C ALA A 104 -1.98 10.37 -5.21
N ALA A 105 -3.20 10.66 -5.67
CA ALA A 105 -3.57 11.95 -6.22
C ALA A 105 -3.54 13.07 -5.17
N VAL A 106 -4.09 12.82 -3.97
CA VAL A 106 -4.04 13.78 -2.84
C VAL A 106 -2.59 14.06 -2.44
N GLN A 107 -1.74 13.02 -2.36
CA GLN A 107 -0.33 13.19 -2.06
C GLN A 107 0.42 13.95 -3.16
N THR A 108 0.11 13.70 -4.43
CA THR A 108 0.67 14.44 -5.57
C THR A 108 0.34 15.93 -5.48
N TRP A 109 -0.93 16.25 -5.20
CA TRP A 109 -1.35 17.64 -5.01
C TRP A 109 -0.64 18.29 -3.81
N THR A 110 -0.51 17.57 -2.70
CA THR A 110 0.23 18.04 -1.51
C THR A 110 1.70 18.28 -1.82
N CYS A 111 2.34 17.37 -2.55
CA CYS A 111 3.74 17.48 -2.96
C CYS A 111 3.99 18.72 -3.81
N ILE A 112 3.04 19.08 -4.69
CA ILE A 112 3.11 20.32 -5.47
C ILE A 112 2.93 21.53 -4.55
N TYR A 113 2.01 21.48 -3.59
CA TYR A 113 1.76 22.59 -2.68
C TYR A 113 2.96 22.93 -1.78
N VAL A 114 3.74 21.92 -1.38
CA VAL A 114 4.95 22.11 -0.56
C VAL A 114 6.23 22.36 -1.38
N LEU A 115 6.12 22.60 -2.68
CA LEU A 115 7.26 22.99 -3.53
C LEU A 115 7.89 24.26 -2.97
N GLY A 116 9.12 24.13 -2.46
CA GLY A 116 9.85 25.24 -1.82
C GLY A 116 10.04 25.10 -0.31
N VAL A 117 9.47 24.08 0.33
CA VAL A 117 9.75 23.73 1.73
C VAL A 117 10.46 22.37 1.77
N PRO A 118 11.81 22.33 1.77
CA PRO A 118 12.58 21.11 1.52
C PRO A 118 12.25 19.93 2.44
N ASP A 119 12.04 20.22 3.74
CA ASP A 119 11.77 19.20 4.77
C ASP A 119 10.44 18.46 4.50
N TYR A 120 9.42 19.18 4.03
CA TYR A 120 8.14 18.59 3.66
C TYR A 120 8.16 18.00 2.24
N TYR A 121 8.88 18.63 1.32
CA TYR A 121 8.90 18.22 -0.08
C TYR A 121 9.41 16.79 -0.27
N TRP A 122 10.57 16.44 0.29
CA TRP A 122 11.13 15.10 0.12
C TRP A 122 10.27 14.01 0.75
N ARG A 123 9.62 14.35 1.86
CA ARG A 123 8.67 13.49 2.57
C ARG A 123 7.47 13.14 1.70
N TYR A 124 6.78 14.16 1.18
CA TYR A 124 5.61 13.94 0.34
C TYR A 124 5.98 13.38 -1.03
N LEU A 125 7.13 13.73 -1.60
CA LEU A 125 7.59 13.16 -2.86
C LEU A 125 7.82 11.65 -2.74
N THR A 126 8.53 11.22 -1.70
CA THR A 126 8.81 9.80 -1.45
C THR A 126 7.51 9.04 -1.24
N SER A 127 6.61 9.56 -0.39
CA SER A 127 5.32 8.93 -0.15
C SER A 127 4.46 8.86 -1.42
N THR A 128 4.44 9.92 -2.23
CA THR A 128 3.72 9.99 -3.50
C THR A 128 4.23 8.92 -4.47
N CYS A 129 5.54 8.84 -4.66
CA CYS A 129 6.18 7.83 -5.51
C CYS A 129 5.87 6.41 -5.03
N SER A 130 5.98 6.15 -3.71
CA SER A 130 5.64 4.85 -3.14
C SER A 130 4.16 4.48 -3.33
N THR A 131 3.25 5.45 -3.18
CA THR A 131 1.80 5.21 -3.35
C THR A 131 1.42 4.98 -4.81
N TRP A 132 2.05 5.67 -5.76
CA TRP A 132 1.87 5.38 -7.19
C TRP A 132 2.40 3.99 -7.56
N LEU A 133 3.58 3.63 -7.09
CA LEU A 133 4.12 2.27 -7.28
C LEU A 133 3.20 1.21 -6.68
N LEU A 134 2.65 1.48 -5.49
CA LEU A 134 1.67 0.62 -4.84
C LEU A 134 0.42 0.43 -5.72
N ALA A 135 -0.13 1.51 -6.29
CA ALA A 135 -1.27 1.42 -7.21
C ALA A 135 -0.96 0.56 -8.45
N LEU A 136 0.21 0.77 -9.06
CA LEU A 136 0.66 0.02 -10.23
C LEU A 136 0.83 -1.47 -9.91
N PHE A 137 1.49 -1.80 -8.81
CA PHE A 137 1.66 -3.19 -8.40
C PHE A 137 0.34 -3.84 -8.00
N TRP A 138 -0.61 -3.10 -7.41
CA TRP A 138 -1.93 -3.62 -7.08
C TRP A 138 -2.74 -3.94 -8.34
N ALA A 139 -2.69 -3.05 -9.34
CA ALA A 139 -3.29 -3.30 -10.65
C ALA A 139 -2.67 -4.52 -11.33
N ALA A 140 -1.33 -4.66 -11.31
CA ALA A 140 -0.64 -5.82 -11.84
C ALA A 140 -1.05 -7.13 -11.12
N PHE A 141 -1.17 -7.09 -9.79
CA PHE A 141 -1.67 -8.20 -9.00
C PHE A 141 -3.10 -8.59 -9.41
N MET A 142 -4.02 -7.64 -9.53
CA MET A 142 -5.39 -7.90 -10.00
C MET A 142 -5.43 -8.54 -11.40
N LEU A 143 -4.60 -8.07 -12.33
CA LEU A 143 -4.49 -8.65 -13.67
C LEU A 143 -3.96 -10.09 -13.63
N SER A 144 -2.97 -10.38 -12.79
CA SER A 144 -2.43 -11.72 -12.61
C SER A 144 -3.47 -12.69 -12.03
N VAL A 145 -4.23 -12.23 -11.03
CA VAL A 145 -5.35 -12.97 -10.44
C VAL A 145 -6.41 -13.24 -11.50
N HIS A 146 -6.81 -12.23 -12.30
CA HIS A 146 -7.80 -12.42 -13.35
C HIS A 146 -7.39 -13.48 -14.38
N ARG A 147 -6.10 -13.52 -14.78
CA ARG A 147 -5.54 -14.48 -15.74
C ARG A 147 -5.50 -15.92 -15.22
N ARG A 148 -5.16 -16.14 -13.94
CA ARG A 148 -5.09 -17.50 -13.34
C ARG A 148 -6.44 -18.22 -13.28
N TYR A 149 -7.55 -17.49 -13.37
CA TYR A 149 -8.91 -18.03 -13.30
C TYR A 149 -9.66 -17.98 -14.65
N LYS A 150 -8.96 -17.82 -15.78
CA LYS A 150 -9.54 -18.12 -17.11
C LYS A 150 -9.48 -19.61 -17.35
#